data_AF-I4B5G4-F1
#
_entry.id   AF-I4B5G4-F1
#
_cell.length_a   1.000
_cell.length_b   1.000
_cell.length_c   1.000
_cell.angle_alpha   90.00
_cell.angle_beta   90.00
_cell.angle_gamma   90.00
#
_symmetry.space_group_name_H-M   'P 1'
#
loop_
_entity.id
_entity.type
_entity.pdbx_description
1 polymer ?
#
loop_
_entity_poly.entity_id
_entity_poly.type
_entity_poly.pdbx_seq_one_letter_code
_entity_poly.pdbx_strand_id
1 'polypeptide(L)'
;MNNSRLRTALFASVVALLVLSVVLAIVHPPKPVNAMQPGLNLPVVGLELAWTTQEIWDILGDPQSEAGQKSRAAFFLGTWLDFGYITVYSLAYLFLNLLLIHRHGAAKGWIYLSIALVAVTAVGDVVENLAIFNIIEAGTQSLAEPHLPQLIVFTRIKWLFLGMAGLPASVLLRREGRRGLSFVLTAAFAFGALGVLKQYSIEIMTLFSAFFWAYILIKLLPLKNRWWAEAG
;
A
#
# COMPACT_ATOMS: atom_id res chain seq x y z
N MET A 1 -5.67 25.77 2.78
CA MET A 1 -4.97 25.60 1.48
C MET A 1 -6.03 25.63 0.39
N ASN A 2 -5.87 26.44 -0.66
CA ASN A 2 -6.87 26.49 -1.75
C ASN A 2 -6.88 25.17 -2.55
N ASN A 3 -8.04 24.74 -3.06
CA ASN A 3 -8.27 23.51 -3.83
C ASN A 3 -7.27 23.30 -4.96
N SER A 4 -6.89 24.37 -5.66
CA SER A 4 -5.88 24.31 -6.71
C SER A 4 -4.53 23.74 -6.20
N ARG A 5 -4.07 24.18 -5.03
CA ARG A 5 -2.82 23.68 -4.42
C ARG A 5 -2.96 22.23 -3.95
N LEU A 6 -4.10 21.88 -3.33
CA LEU A 6 -4.40 20.50 -2.93
C LEU A 6 -4.43 19.55 -4.14
N ARG A 7 -5.01 19.99 -5.25
CA ARG A 7 -5.06 19.23 -6.50
C ARG A 7 -3.67 19.02 -7.09
N THR A 8 -2.84 20.05 -7.14
CA THR A 8 -1.44 19.93 -7.62
C THR A 8 -0.62 18.99 -6.74
N ALA A 9 -0.76 19.11 -5.41
CA ALA A 9 -0.11 18.22 -4.46
C ALA A 9 -0.57 16.76 -4.65
N LEU A 10 -1.88 16.54 -4.80
CA LEU A 10 -2.45 15.23 -5.10
C LEU A 10 -1.93 14.66 -6.43
N PHE A 11 -1.88 15.47 -7.49
CA PHE A 11 -1.35 15.04 -8.78
C PHE A 11 0.11 14.60 -8.66
N ALA A 12 0.96 15.41 -8.02
CA ALA A 12 2.35 15.07 -7.80
C ALA A 12 2.51 13.78 -6.98
N SER A 13 1.76 13.62 -5.88
CA SER A 13 1.82 12.42 -5.05
C SER A 13 1.32 11.17 -5.78
N VAL A 14 0.28 11.28 -6.61
CA VAL A 14 -0.25 10.14 -7.39
C VAL A 14 0.72 9.73 -8.50
N VAL A 15 1.37 10.69 -9.17
CA VAL A 15 2.43 10.37 -10.13
C VAL A 15 3.59 9.65 -9.44
N ALA A 16 4.07 10.20 -8.32
CA ALA A 16 5.17 9.60 -7.55
C ALA A 16 4.80 8.20 -7.05
N LEU A 17 3.57 8.02 -6.54
CA LEU A 17 3.02 6.73 -6.14
C LEU A 17 3.11 5.71 -7.27
N LEU A 18 2.53 6.01 -8.43
CA LEU A 18 2.47 5.07 -9.55
C LEU A 18 3.86 4.77 -10.14
N VAL A 19 4.75 5.78 -10.19
CA VAL A 19 6.14 5.58 -10.61
C VAL A 19 6.86 4.64 -9.65
N LEU A 20 6.77 4.88 -8.33
CA LEU A 20 7.41 4.00 -7.35
C LEU A 20 6.78 2.60 -7.32
N SER A 21 5.48 2.45 -7.55
CA SER A 21 4.85 1.13 -7.71
C SER A 21 5.49 0.35 -8.88
N VAL A 22 5.76 1.01 -10.01
CA VAL A 22 6.43 0.38 -11.15
C VAL A 22 7.88 0.05 -10.82
N VAL A 23 8.61 0.94 -10.15
CA VAL A 23 9.99 0.68 -9.71
C VAL A 23 10.05 -0.53 -8.77
N LEU A 24 9.19 -0.60 -7.76
CA LEU A 24 9.11 -1.72 -6.83
C LEU A 24 8.73 -3.02 -7.54
N ALA A 25 7.80 -2.98 -8.49
CA ALA A 25 7.44 -4.16 -9.30
C ALA A 25 8.60 -4.70 -10.15
N ILE A 26 9.57 -3.85 -10.52
CA ILE A 26 10.77 -4.23 -11.27
C ILE A 26 11.87 -4.72 -10.31
N VAL A 27 12.01 -4.09 -9.15
CA VAL A 27 13.06 -4.39 -8.17
C VAL A 27 12.78 -5.68 -7.42
N HIS A 28 11.55 -5.91 -6.97
CA HIS A 28 11.21 -7.13 -6.26
C HIS A 28 11.32 -8.36 -7.16
N PRO A 29 11.72 -9.53 -6.60
CA PRO A 29 11.74 -10.77 -7.35
C PRO A 29 10.35 -11.08 -7.97
N PRO A 30 10.28 -11.43 -9.26
CA PRO A 30 9.01 -11.74 -9.92
C PRO A 30 8.47 -13.13 -9.55
N LYS A 31 9.27 -13.96 -8.90
CA LYS A 31 8.95 -15.32 -8.46
C LYS A 31 9.63 -15.63 -7.12
N PRO A 32 9.07 -16.54 -6.29
CA PRO A 32 9.81 -17.06 -5.15
C PRO A 32 11.00 -17.89 -5.62
N VAL A 33 11.94 -18.13 -4.71
CA VAL A 33 13.04 -19.06 -4.97
C VAL A 33 12.54 -20.50 -5.04
N ASN A 34 11.70 -20.92 -4.09
CA ASN A 34 11.20 -22.30 -4.00
C ASN A 34 9.68 -22.38 -4.20
N ALA A 35 8.89 -21.72 -3.35
CA ALA A 35 7.43 -21.84 -3.36
C ALA A 35 6.73 -20.55 -2.90
N MET A 36 5.44 -20.46 -3.22
CA MET A 36 4.55 -19.36 -2.82
C MET A 36 3.39 -19.92 -2.01
N GLN A 37 2.86 -19.13 -1.08
CA GLN A 37 1.63 -19.51 -0.40
C GLN A 37 0.47 -19.66 -1.42
N PRO A 38 -0.46 -20.60 -1.21
CA PRO A 38 -1.55 -20.84 -2.14
C PRO A 38 -2.40 -19.59 -2.42
N GLY A 39 -2.56 -19.26 -3.70
CA GLY A 39 -3.37 -18.13 -4.17
C GLY A 39 -2.64 -16.79 -4.20
N LEU A 40 -1.37 -16.73 -3.77
CA LEU A 40 -0.50 -15.56 -3.97
C LEU A 40 0.36 -15.73 -5.22
N ASN A 41 0.67 -14.60 -5.85
CA ASN A 41 1.44 -14.49 -7.09
C ASN A 41 2.62 -13.53 -6.96
N LEU A 42 2.55 -12.56 -6.05
CA LEU A 42 3.55 -11.53 -5.82
C LEU A 42 4.42 -11.91 -4.63
N PRO A 43 5.72 -12.21 -4.83
CA PRO A 43 6.60 -12.64 -3.75
C PRO A 43 6.75 -11.62 -2.62
N VAL A 44 6.64 -10.32 -2.89
CA VAL A 44 6.63 -9.28 -1.85
C VAL A 44 5.41 -9.40 -0.95
N VAL A 45 4.22 -9.57 -1.53
CA VAL A 45 2.99 -9.78 -0.75
C VAL A 45 3.05 -11.11 0.00
N GLY A 46 3.62 -12.15 -0.61
CA GLY A 46 3.87 -13.44 0.05
C GLY A 46 4.81 -13.32 1.25
N LEU A 47 5.88 -12.55 1.12
CA LEU A 47 6.86 -12.33 2.19
C LEU A 47 6.21 -11.58 3.35
N GLU A 48 5.55 -10.45 3.05
CA GLU A 48 4.87 -9.63 4.04
C GLU A 48 3.82 -10.43 4.84
N LEU A 49 3.08 -11.29 4.16
CA LEU A 49 1.95 -12.00 4.75
C LEU A 49 2.29 -13.34 5.37
N ALA A 50 3.56 -13.78 5.30
CA ALA A 50 3.98 -15.09 5.76
C ALA A 50 3.53 -15.40 7.20
N TRP A 51 3.07 -16.63 7.43
CA TRP A 51 2.67 -17.11 8.76
C TRP A 51 3.77 -17.88 9.48
N THR A 52 4.77 -18.37 8.73
CA THR A 52 5.83 -19.22 9.25
C THR A 52 7.17 -18.81 8.68
N THR A 53 8.25 -19.15 9.39
CA THR A 53 9.62 -19.00 8.89
C THR A 53 9.86 -19.85 7.65
N GLN A 54 9.21 -21.00 7.51
CA GLN A 54 9.35 -21.82 6.31
C GLN A 54 8.82 -21.10 5.07
N GLU A 55 7.64 -20.46 5.15
CA GLU A 55 7.09 -19.66 4.04
C GLU A 55 8.04 -18.52 3.63
N ILE A 56 8.66 -17.86 4.60
CA ILE A 56 9.69 -16.84 4.34
C ILE A 56 10.86 -17.45 3.58
N TRP A 57 11.35 -18.61 4.01
CA TRP A 57 12.48 -19.30 3.36
C TRP A 57 12.12 -19.83 1.98
N ASP A 58 10.88 -20.23 1.75
CA ASP A 58 10.42 -20.65 0.43
C ASP A 58 10.46 -19.49 -0.57
N ILE A 59 10.24 -18.26 -0.09
CA ILE A 59 10.31 -17.04 -0.90
C ILE A 59 11.74 -16.54 -1.06
N LEU A 60 12.49 -16.41 0.04
CA LEU A 60 13.84 -15.84 0.06
C LEU A 60 14.92 -16.80 -0.42
N GLY A 61 14.73 -18.11 -0.24
CA GLY A 61 15.73 -19.14 -0.50
C GLY A 61 16.83 -19.25 0.56
N ASP A 62 17.68 -20.27 0.37
CA ASP A 62 18.88 -20.50 1.18
C ASP A 62 19.87 -19.32 1.01
N PRO A 63 20.26 -18.61 2.09
CA PRO A 63 21.20 -17.50 2.02
C PRO A 63 22.59 -17.86 1.49
N GLN A 64 22.98 -19.14 1.48
CA GLN A 64 24.25 -19.59 0.90
C GLN A 64 24.14 -19.93 -0.60
N SER A 65 22.93 -20.06 -1.13
CA SER A 65 22.70 -20.30 -2.55
C SER A 65 22.74 -19.01 -3.36
N GLU A 66 23.21 -19.07 -4.61
CA GLU A 66 23.22 -17.91 -5.51
C GLU A 66 21.82 -17.31 -5.71
N ALA A 67 20.81 -18.18 -5.88
CA ALA A 67 19.42 -17.76 -6.03
C ALA A 67 18.90 -17.04 -4.78
N GLY A 68 19.22 -17.55 -3.58
CA GLY A 68 18.83 -16.93 -2.33
C GLY A 68 19.53 -15.60 -2.06
N GLN A 69 20.83 -15.49 -2.36
CA GLN A 69 21.57 -14.23 -2.26
C GLN A 69 20.99 -13.15 -3.19
N LYS A 70 20.69 -13.51 -4.43
CA LYS A 70 20.07 -12.61 -5.41
C LYS A 70 18.67 -12.16 -4.97
N SER A 71 17.84 -13.11 -4.50
CA SER A 71 16.50 -12.82 -4.00
C SER A 71 16.54 -11.86 -2.80
N ARG A 72 17.39 -12.15 -1.81
CA ARG A 72 17.59 -11.32 -0.61
C ARG A 72 18.09 -9.91 -0.93
N ALA A 73 19.05 -9.77 -1.85
CA ALA A 73 19.52 -8.46 -2.28
C ALA A 73 18.42 -7.62 -2.95
N ALA A 74 17.59 -8.26 -3.78
CA ALA A 74 16.45 -7.60 -4.43
C ALA A 74 15.38 -7.19 -3.41
N PHE A 75 15.03 -8.06 -2.47
CA PHE A 75 14.12 -7.71 -1.38
C PHE A 75 14.68 -6.62 -0.49
N PHE A 76 15.97 -6.65 -0.15
CA PHE A 76 16.61 -5.61 0.65
C PHE A 76 16.50 -4.24 -0.03
N LEU A 77 16.82 -4.15 -1.32
CA LEU A 77 16.68 -2.91 -2.08
C LEU A 77 15.21 -2.47 -2.18
N GLY A 78 14.30 -3.40 -2.43
CA GLY A 78 12.86 -3.13 -2.49
C GLY A 78 12.33 -2.56 -1.17
N THR A 79 12.60 -3.22 -0.05
CA THR A 79 12.25 -2.78 1.31
C THR A 79 12.87 -1.42 1.64
N TRP A 80 14.08 -1.12 1.19
CA TRP A 80 14.67 0.20 1.37
C TRP A 80 13.94 1.29 0.57
N LEU A 81 13.62 1.01 -0.70
CA LEU A 81 12.86 1.92 -1.55
C LEU A 81 11.43 2.12 -1.03
N ASP A 82 10.89 1.13 -0.32
CA ASP A 82 9.54 1.16 0.22
C ASP A 82 9.35 2.26 1.29
N PHE A 83 10.40 2.71 1.98
CA PHE A 83 10.32 3.93 2.82
C PHE A 83 9.92 5.18 2.04
N GLY A 84 10.41 5.31 0.80
CA GLY A 84 9.96 6.35 -0.12
C GLY A 84 8.51 6.13 -0.56
N TYR A 85 8.14 4.88 -0.80
CA TYR A 85 6.78 4.48 -1.17
C TYR A 85 5.76 4.82 -0.07
N ILE A 86 6.10 4.55 1.19
CA ILE A 86 5.34 4.93 2.39
C ILE A 86 4.96 6.40 2.38
N THR A 87 5.94 7.25 2.09
CA THR A 87 5.74 8.69 2.05
C THR A 87 4.76 9.07 0.94
N VAL A 88 4.93 8.55 -0.28
CA VAL A 88 4.11 8.97 -1.42
C VAL A 88 2.67 8.46 -1.35
N TYR A 89 2.43 7.20 -0.92
CA TYR A 89 1.05 6.72 -0.78
C TYR A 89 0.35 7.44 0.38
N SER A 90 1.07 7.72 1.49
CA SER A 90 0.52 8.44 2.63
C SER A 90 0.06 9.84 2.23
N LEU A 91 0.89 10.55 1.47
CA LEU A 91 0.55 11.86 0.92
C LEU A 91 -0.60 11.78 -0.10
N ALA A 92 -0.65 10.76 -0.95
CA ALA A 92 -1.73 10.60 -1.93
C ALA A 92 -3.10 10.42 -1.25
N TYR A 93 -3.20 9.51 -0.27
CA TYR A 93 -4.43 9.33 0.51
C TYR A 93 -4.80 10.61 1.29
N LEU A 94 -3.82 11.24 1.94
CA LEU A 94 -4.06 12.45 2.72
C LEU A 94 -4.55 13.61 1.84
N PHE A 95 -3.88 13.91 0.72
CA PHE A 95 -4.29 15.00 -0.16
C PHE A 95 -5.62 14.73 -0.85
N LEU A 96 -5.92 13.49 -1.20
CA LEU A 96 -7.24 13.11 -1.73
C LEU A 96 -8.34 13.40 -0.71
N ASN A 97 -8.16 12.92 0.52
CA ASN A 97 -9.11 13.14 1.60
C ASN A 97 -9.27 14.63 1.90
N LEU A 98 -8.17 15.38 2.04
CA LEU A 98 -8.21 16.82 2.29
C LEU A 98 -8.91 17.60 1.17
N LEU A 99 -8.66 17.26 -0.10
CA LEU A 99 -9.32 17.87 -1.25
C LEU A 99 -10.83 17.66 -1.19
N LEU A 100 -11.28 16.42 -0.97
CA LEU A 100 -12.70 16.09 -0.90
C LEU A 100 -13.37 16.71 0.34
N ILE A 101 -12.71 16.68 1.50
CA ILE A 101 -13.23 17.30 2.73
C ILE A 101 -13.41 18.80 2.53
N HIS A 102 -12.43 19.49 1.96
CA HIS A 102 -12.49 20.93 1.73
C HIS A 102 -13.60 21.27 0.72
N ARG A 103 -13.67 20.53 -0.39
CA ARG A 103 -14.68 20.73 -1.44
C ARG A 103 -16.12 20.53 -0.95
N HIS A 104 -16.34 19.62 -0.01
CA HIS A 104 -17.66 19.37 0.57
C HIS A 104 -17.96 20.16 1.85
N GLY A 105 -17.04 21.00 2.33
CA GLY A 105 -17.19 21.66 3.63
C GLY A 105 -17.41 20.65 4.78
N ALA A 106 -16.82 19.46 4.69
CA ALA A 106 -17.04 18.40 5.68
C ALA A 106 -16.41 18.76 7.03
N ALA A 107 -16.95 18.17 8.11
CA ALA A 107 -16.50 18.46 9.47
C ALA A 107 -15.00 18.18 9.67
N LYS A 108 -14.32 19.03 10.45
CA LYS A 108 -12.87 18.92 10.75
C LYS A 108 -12.48 17.55 11.33
N GLY A 109 -13.40 16.84 11.97
CA GLY A 109 -13.18 15.46 12.46
C GLY A 109 -12.69 14.51 11.37
N TRP A 110 -13.13 14.68 10.12
CA TRP A 110 -12.67 13.87 8.99
C TRP A 110 -11.19 14.09 8.66
N ILE A 111 -10.65 15.27 8.94
CA ILE A 111 -9.22 15.57 8.75
C ILE A 111 -8.41 14.77 9.76
N TYR A 112 -8.77 14.84 11.04
CA TYR A 112 -8.08 14.12 12.10
C TYR A 112 -8.17 12.61 11.90
N LEU A 113 -9.34 12.10 11.49
CA LEU A 113 -9.51 10.69 11.14
C LEU A 113 -8.58 10.29 9.98
N SER A 114 -8.52 11.09 8.91
CA SER A 114 -7.65 10.80 7.76
C SER A 114 -6.17 10.78 8.14
N ILE A 115 -5.72 11.74 8.96
CA ILE A 115 -4.35 11.78 9.47
C ILE A 115 -4.06 10.55 10.32
N ALA A 116 -4.96 10.19 11.25
CA ALA A 116 -4.77 9.04 12.13
C ALA A 116 -4.68 7.73 11.33
N LEU A 117 -5.57 7.50 10.36
CA LEU A 117 -5.56 6.29 9.54
C LEU A 117 -4.28 6.17 8.70
N VAL A 118 -3.86 7.26 8.08
CA VAL A 118 -2.60 7.30 7.31
C VAL A 118 -1.39 7.09 8.22
N ALA A 119 -1.36 7.73 9.39
CA ALA A 119 -0.26 7.59 10.34
C ALA A 119 -0.13 6.15 10.86
N VAL A 120 -1.24 5.50 11.23
CA VAL A 120 -1.22 4.09 11.67
C VAL A 120 -0.76 3.17 10.54
N THR A 121 -1.23 3.42 9.31
CA THR A 121 -0.77 2.67 8.13
C THR A 121 0.75 2.80 7.95
N ALA A 122 1.27 4.03 7.94
CA ALA A 122 2.68 4.31 7.72
C ALA A 122 3.57 3.76 8.84
N VAL A 123 3.15 3.88 10.11
CA VAL A 123 3.87 3.27 11.24
C VAL A 123 3.88 1.75 11.11
N GLY A 124 2.75 1.15 10.74
CA GLY A 124 2.68 -0.28 10.49
C GLY A 124 3.67 -0.72 9.43
N ASP A 125 3.70 -0.02 8.31
CA ASP A 125 4.60 -0.30 7.19
C ASP A 125 6.08 -0.13 7.55
N VAL A 126 6.44 0.93 8.29
CA VAL A 126 7.81 1.13 8.79
C VAL A 126 8.25 -0.03 9.69
N VAL A 127 7.42 -0.41 10.66
CA VAL A 127 7.78 -1.46 11.63
C VAL A 127 7.85 -2.84 10.95
N GLU A 128 7.01 -3.05 9.96
CA GLU A 128 6.99 -4.23 9.10
C GLU A 128 8.27 -4.33 8.24
N ASN A 129 8.66 -3.26 7.55
CA ASN A 129 9.90 -3.19 6.79
C ASN A 129 11.16 -3.41 7.66
N LEU A 130 11.16 -2.90 8.89
CA LEU A 130 12.24 -3.20 9.85
C LEU A 130 12.29 -4.68 10.21
N ALA A 131 11.14 -5.36 10.35
CA ALA A 131 11.11 -6.80 10.57
C ALA A 131 11.64 -7.57 9.34
N ILE A 132 11.25 -7.17 8.13
CA ILE A 132 11.78 -7.74 6.89
C ILE A 132 13.30 -7.63 6.82
N PHE A 133 13.90 -6.46 7.12
CA PHE A 133 15.35 -6.32 7.11
C PHE A 133 16.04 -7.31 8.05
N ASN A 134 15.57 -7.40 9.29
CA ASN A 134 16.13 -8.34 10.26
C ASN A 134 16.00 -9.80 9.78
N ILE A 135 14.90 -10.15 9.11
CA ILE A 135 14.67 -11.49 8.55
C ILE A 135 15.57 -11.78 7.35
N ILE A 136 15.78 -10.80 6.46
CA ILE A 136 16.66 -10.94 5.30
C ILE A 136 18.11 -11.13 5.75
N GLU A 137 18.54 -10.37 6.75
CA GLU A 137 19.89 -10.43 7.33
C GLU A 137 20.10 -11.66 8.23
N ALA A 138 19.01 -12.28 8.71
CA ALA A 138 19.08 -13.52 9.45
C ALA A 138 19.63 -14.65 8.55
N GLY A 139 20.84 -15.12 8.87
CA GLY A 139 21.51 -16.19 8.14
C GLY A 139 20.88 -17.58 8.32
N THR A 140 19.95 -17.76 9.26
CA THR A 140 19.26 -19.03 9.54
C THR A 140 17.79 -18.80 9.91
N GLN A 141 16.96 -19.85 9.74
CA GLN A 141 15.53 -19.79 10.11
C GLN A 141 15.33 -19.45 11.59
N SER A 142 16.13 -20.05 12.47
CA SER A 142 16.07 -19.83 13.92
C SER A 142 16.36 -18.39 14.32
N LEU A 143 17.21 -17.68 13.57
CA LEU A 143 17.52 -16.27 13.83
C LEU A 143 16.45 -15.32 13.28
N ALA A 144 15.66 -15.74 12.29
CA ALA A 144 14.53 -14.95 11.79
C ALA A 144 13.25 -15.12 12.61
N GLU A 145 13.07 -16.27 13.26
CA GLU A 145 11.87 -16.60 14.03
C GLU A 145 11.43 -15.52 15.03
N PRO A 146 12.34 -14.86 15.79
CA PRO A 146 11.94 -13.80 16.72
C PRO A 146 11.29 -12.58 16.06
N HIS A 147 11.54 -12.34 14.78
CA HIS A 147 11.02 -11.19 14.03
C HIS A 147 9.68 -11.49 13.34
N LEU A 148 9.31 -12.77 13.23
CA LEU A 148 8.08 -13.21 12.57
C LEU A 148 6.79 -12.63 13.21
N PRO A 149 6.63 -12.59 14.55
CA PRO A 149 5.43 -12.00 15.15
C PRO A 149 5.25 -10.52 14.79
N GLN A 150 6.35 -9.77 14.73
CA GLN A 150 6.34 -8.36 14.34
C GLN A 150 5.90 -8.22 12.88
N LEU A 151 6.49 -8.99 11.97
CA LEU A 151 6.07 -9.04 10.56
C LEU A 151 4.56 -9.34 10.44
N ILE A 152 4.10 -10.42 11.07
CA ILE A 152 2.70 -10.85 11.04
C ILE A 152 1.75 -9.74 11.50
N VAL A 153 2.01 -9.14 12.66
CA VAL A 153 1.10 -8.15 13.25
C VAL A 153 1.09 -6.87 12.42
N PHE A 154 2.27 -6.34 12.09
CA PHE A 154 2.37 -5.03 11.45
C PHE A 154 2.00 -5.04 9.98
N THR A 155 2.22 -6.14 9.24
CA THR A 155 1.65 -6.31 7.89
C THR A 155 0.13 -6.22 7.92
N ARG A 156 -0.53 -6.89 8.87
CA ARG A 156 -2.00 -6.88 8.95
C ARG A 156 -2.55 -5.52 9.35
N ILE A 157 -1.90 -4.85 10.30
CA ILE A 157 -2.24 -3.48 10.68
C ILE A 157 -2.11 -2.56 9.46
N LYS A 158 -0.97 -2.61 8.75
CA LYS A 158 -0.73 -1.84 7.54
C LYS A 158 -1.86 -2.01 6.54
N TRP A 159 -2.11 -3.24 6.08
CA TRP A 159 -3.07 -3.48 5.00
C TRP A 159 -4.52 -3.14 5.39
N LEU A 160 -4.92 -3.44 6.63
CA LEU A 160 -6.25 -3.07 7.13
C LEU A 160 -6.42 -1.54 7.14
N PHE A 161 -5.46 -0.81 7.71
CA PHE A 161 -5.54 0.63 7.84
C PHE A 161 -5.36 1.36 6.51
N LEU A 162 -4.58 0.80 5.58
CA LEU A 162 -4.48 1.31 4.20
C LEU A 162 -5.85 1.25 3.51
N GLY A 163 -6.58 0.15 3.69
CA GLY A 163 -7.97 0.04 3.23
C GLY A 163 -8.88 1.07 3.89
N MET A 164 -8.79 1.21 5.22
CA MET A 164 -9.59 2.19 5.97
C MET A 164 -9.30 3.65 5.56
N ALA A 165 -8.05 3.98 5.21
CA ALA A 165 -7.64 5.32 4.80
C ALA A 165 -8.38 5.82 3.53
N GLY A 166 -8.90 4.90 2.71
CA GLY A 166 -9.76 5.19 1.57
C GLY A 166 -11.23 5.48 1.90
N LEU A 167 -11.71 5.12 3.10
CA LEU A 167 -13.14 5.24 3.44
C LEU A 167 -13.66 6.68 3.50
N PRO A 168 -12.92 7.68 4.05
CA PRO A 168 -13.34 9.07 3.97
C PRO A 168 -13.58 9.55 2.53
N ALA A 169 -12.64 9.27 1.62
CA ALA A 169 -12.79 9.56 0.21
C ALA A 169 -13.99 8.81 -0.40
N SER A 170 -14.18 7.53 -0.07
CA SER A 170 -15.31 6.74 -0.57
C SER A 170 -16.66 7.39 -0.23
N VAL A 171 -16.85 7.82 1.02
CA VAL A 171 -18.09 8.47 1.48
C VAL A 171 -18.34 9.77 0.71
N LEU A 172 -17.32 10.61 0.56
CA LEU A 172 -17.46 11.90 -0.10
C LEU A 172 -17.67 11.76 -1.62
N LEU A 173 -16.94 10.85 -2.28
CA LEU A 173 -17.15 10.52 -3.68
C LEU A 173 -18.57 9.99 -3.94
N ARG A 174 -19.13 9.22 -3.02
CA ARG A 174 -20.54 8.77 -3.12
C ARG A 174 -21.51 9.95 -3.07
N ARG A 175 -21.25 10.97 -2.25
CA ARG A 175 -22.07 12.19 -2.17
C ARG A 175 -22.03 13.00 -3.48
N GLU A 176 -20.91 12.96 -4.21
CA GLU A 176 -20.81 13.53 -5.56
C GLU A 176 -21.49 12.70 -6.67
N GLY A 177 -22.15 11.59 -6.32
CA GLY A 177 -22.70 10.66 -7.29
C GLY A 177 -21.65 9.77 -7.98
N ARG A 178 -20.38 9.80 -7.54
CA ARG A 178 -19.28 8.97 -8.08
C ARG A 178 -19.28 7.57 -7.46
N ARG A 179 -20.42 6.88 -7.59
CA ARG A 179 -20.68 5.57 -6.95
C ARG A 179 -19.67 4.49 -7.33
N GLY A 180 -19.20 4.48 -8.58
CA GLY A 180 -18.18 3.51 -9.03
C GLY A 180 -16.86 3.63 -8.27
N LEU A 181 -16.37 4.86 -8.07
CA LEU A 181 -15.12 5.08 -7.32
C LEU A 181 -15.28 4.82 -5.82
N SER A 182 -16.42 5.19 -5.25
CA SER A 182 -16.77 4.82 -3.89
C SER A 182 -16.78 3.30 -3.73
N PHE A 183 -17.41 2.57 -4.66
CA PHE A 183 -17.41 1.12 -4.65
C PHE A 183 -15.99 0.54 -4.69
N VAL A 184 -15.12 1.03 -5.58
CA VAL A 184 -13.73 0.57 -5.69
C VAL A 184 -12.96 0.73 -4.37
N LEU A 185 -13.05 1.89 -3.71
CA LEU A 185 -12.39 2.12 -2.41
C LEU A 185 -12.99 1.27 -1.29
N THR A 186 -14.30 1.09 -1.27
CA THR A 186 -14.98 0.21 -0.30
C THR A 186 -14.61 -1.26 -0.51
N ALA A 187 -14.48 -1.69 -1.77
CA ALA A 187 -14.02 -3.03 -2.11
C ALA A 187 -12.56 -3.24 -1.71
N ALA A 188 -11.68 -2.27 -1.98
CA ALA A 188 -10.29 -2.30 -1.50
C ALA A 188 -10.23 -2.47 0.03
N PHE A 189 -11.03 -1.71 0.79
CA PHE A 189 -11.15 -1.92 2.24
C PHE A 189 -11.65 -3.32 2.60
N ALA A 190 -12.71 -3.82 1.96
CA ALA A 190 -13.26 -5.13 2.26
C ALA A 190 -12.23 -6.26 2.04
N PHE A 191 -11.47 -6.19 0.96
CA PHE A 191 -10.39 -7.14 0.68
C PHE A 191 -9.19 -6.95 1.63
N GLY A 192 -8.84 -5.73 2.01
CA GLY A 192 -7.83 -5.47 3.05
C GLY A 192 -8.21 -6.05 4.41
N ALA A 193 -9.47 -5.88 4.82
CA ALA A 193 -10.00 -6.45 6.05
C ALA A 193 -10.06 -7.98 6.00
N LEU A 194 -10.45 -8.56 4.86
CA LEU A 194 -10.38 -10.00 4.63
C LEU A 194 -8.93 -10.52 4.67
N GLY A 195 -7.96 -9.67 4.30
CA GLY A 195 -6.52 -9.93 4.30
C GLY A 195 -5.96 -10.32 5.66
N VAL A 196 -6.59 -9.86 6.74
CA VAL A 196 -6.27 -10.29 8.11
C VAL A 196 -6.43 -11.80 8.28
N LEU A 197 -7.37 -12.41 7.56
CA LEU A 197 -7.71 -13.83 7.64
C LEU A 197 -7.22 -14.64 6.42
N LYS A 198 -7.13 -14.02 5.24
CA LYS A 198 -6.85 -14.69 3.95
C LYS A 198 -5.82 -13.91 3.15
N GLN A 199 -4.58 -14.40 3.10
CA GLN A 199 -3.44 -13.69 2.50
C GLN A 199 -3.71 -13.23 1.05
N TYR A 200 -4.24 -14.11 0.20
CA TYR A 200 -4.52 -13.79 -1.22
C TYR A 200 -5.44 -12.58 -1.44
N SER A 201 -6.27 -12.22 -0.46
CA SER A 201 -7.19 -11.09 -0.62
C SER A 201 -6.46 -9.75 -0.66
N ILE A 202 -5.22 -9.66 -0.17
CA ILE A 202 -4.39 -8.45 -0.29
C ILE A 202 -4.03 -8.17 -1.75
N GLU A 203 -3.71 -9.18 -2.56
CA GLU A 203 -3.45 -8.95 -3.99
C GLU A 203 -4.69 -8.44 -4.73
N ILE A 204 -5.89 -8.87 -4.30
CA ILE A 204 -7.13 -8.34 -4.87
C ILE A 204 -7.31 -6.88 -4.44
N MET A 205 -7.04 -6.55 -3.18
CA MET A 205 -7.04 -5.16 -2.70
C MET A 205 -6.08 -4.28 -3.52
N THR A 206 -4.86 -4.75 -3.80
CA THR A 206 -3.88 -3.96 -4.58
C THR A 206 -4.37 -3.69 -6.00
N LEU A 207 -5.09 -4.63 -6.63
CA LEU A 207 -5.73 -4.39 -7.93
C LEU A 207 -6.80 -3.28 -7.88
N PHE A 208 -7.69 -3.29 -6.88
CA PHE A 208 -8.68 -2.23 -6.71
C PHE A 208 -8.01 -0.87 -6.45
N SER A 209 -6.97 -0.84 -5.61
CA SER A 209 -6.19 0.36 -5.32
C SER A 209 -5.46 0.88 -6.57
N ALA A 210 -4.82 0.00 -7.35
CA ALA A 210 -4.13 0.35 -8.58
C ALA A 210 -5.11 0.94 -9.62
N PHE A 211 -6.25 0.29 -9.81
CA PHE A 211 -7.30 0.81 -10.69
C PHE A 211 -7.79 2.19 -10.23
N PHE A 212 -8.04 2.36 -8.93
CA PHE A 212 -8.47 3.63 -8.35
C PHE A 212 -7.46 4.74 -8.64
N TRP A 213 -6.18 4.53 -8.31
CA TRP A 213 -5.16 5.56 -8.45
C TRP A 213 -4.85 5.89 -9.92
N ALA A 214 -4.84 4.88 -10.80
CA ALA A 214 -4.74 5.11 -12.24
C ALA A 214 -5.92 5.95 -12.78
N TYR A 215 -7.15 5.66 -12.32
CA TYR A 215 -8.31 6.46 -12.68
C TYR A 215 -8.21 7.91 -12.18
N ILE A 216 -7.81 8.09 -10.93
CA ILE A 216 -7.61 9.42 -10.33
C ILE A 216 -6.56 10.22 -11.13
N LEU A 217 -5.43 9.60 -11.50
CA LEU A 217 -4.41 10.24 -12.33
C LEU A 217 -5.00 10.77 -13.64
N ILE A 218 -5.73 9.91 -14.38
CA ILE A 218 -6.35 10.29 -15.66
C ILE A 218 -7.27 11.51 -15.51
N LYS A 219 -7.96 11.63 -14.38
CA LYS A 219 -8.87 12.74 -14.13
C LYS A 219 -8.18 14.00 -13.60
N LEU A 220 -7.00 13.88 -13.01
CA LEU A 220 -6.17 15.01 -12.62
C LEU A 220 -5.42 15.63 -13.81
N LEU A 221 -5.36 14.95 -14.95
CA LEU A 221 -4.71 15.48 -16.14
C LEU A 221 -5.36 16.80 -16.61
N PRO A 222 -4.56 17.81 -17.02
CA PRO A 222 -5.04 19.14 -17.40
C PRO A 222 -6.10 19.13 -18.52
N LEU A 223 -6.05 18.15 -19.43
CA LEU A 223 -6.98 18.03 -20.56
C LEU A 223 -8.36 17.48 -20.15
N LYS A 224 -8.49 16.85 -18.98
CA LYS A 224 -9.73 16.24 -18.45
C LYS A 224 -10.23 16.93 -17.18
N ASN A 225 -9.84 18.20 -16.98
CA ASN A 225 -9.98 18.96 -15.73
C ASN A 225 -11.42 19.35 -15.35
N ARG A 226 -12.43 18.97 -16.15
CA ARG A 226 -13.84 19.27 -15.86
C ARG A 226 -14.35 18.64 -14.55
N TRP A 227 -13.70 17.58 -14.07
CA TRP A 227 -14.11 16.93 -12.81
C TRP A 227 -13.73 17.75 -11.57
N TRP A 228 -12.58 18.43 -11.64
CA TRP A 228 -11.98 19.18 -10.52
C TRP A 228 -12.05 20.70 -10.70
N ALA A 229 -12.72 21.17 -11.75
CA ALA A 229 -13.07 22.58 -11.87
C ALA A 229 -13.97 22.93 -10.68
N GLU A 230 -13.64 24.04 -10.02
CA GLU A 230 -14.52 24.67 -9.04
C GLU A 230 -15.84 24.95 -9.76
N ALA A 231 -16.96 24.45 -9.22
CA ALA A 231 -18.23 25.08 -9.56
C ALA A 231 -18.08 26.52 -9.06
N GLY A 232 -17.98 27.46 -10.00
CA GLY A 232 -17.98 28.89 -9.71
C GLY A 232 -19.24 29.29 -8.96
#